data_AF-A0A1C6H607-F1
#
_entry.id   AF-A0A1C6H607-F1
#
_cell.length_a   1.000
_cell.length_b   1.000
_cell.length_c   1.000
_cell.angle_alpha   90.00
_cell.angle_beta   90.00
_cell.angle_gamma   90.00
#
_symmetry.space_group_name_H-M   'P 1'
#
loop_
_entity.id
_entity.type
_entity.pdbx_description
1 polymer ?
#
loop_
_entity_poly.entity_id
_entity_poly.type
_entity_poly.pdbx_seq_one_letter_code
_entity_poly.pdbx_strand_id
1 'polypeptide(L)'
;MAIAKELTLLENSKTTLDMLTDELKKRGYILAAAEREYRKALALKEVSLKSRGNNYPASMAIDIAKGTPEIAELRYKRDIAEIEYEVCKDKLRNERSQIEALRSIMAWNRANYLNS
;
A
#
# COMPACT_ATOMS: atom_id res chain seq x y z
N MET A 1 -13.27 -23.88 27.74
CA MET A 1 -11.94 -23.26 27.51
C MET A 1 -11.63 -23.00 26.03
N ALA A 2 -11.93 -23.92 25.10
CA ALA A 2 -11.65 -23.71 23.66
C ALA A 2 -12.42 -22.54 23.01
N ILE A 3 -13.74 -22.44 23.25
CA ILE A 3 -14.59 -21.38 22.67
C ILE A 3 -14.17 -19.98 23.13
N ALA A 4 -13.80 -19.82 24.41
CA ALA A 4 -13.31 -18.53 24.93
C ALA A 4 -12.02 -18.09 24.22
N LYS A 5 -11.11 -19.03 23.93
CA LYS A 5 -9.89 -18.76 23.18
C LYS A 5 -10.18 -18.33 21.74
N GLU A 6 -11.13 -18.98 21.06
CA GLU A 6 -11.56 -18.63 19.70
C GLU A 6 -12.19 -17.23 19.64
N LEU A 7 -13.02 -16.87 20.64
CA LEU A 7 -13.58 -15.53 20.76
C LEU A 7 -12.51 -14.46 20.96
N THR A 8 -11.55 -14.70 21.86
CA THR A 8 -10.44 -13.75 22.05
C THR A 8 -9.59 -13.58 20.79
N LEU A 9 -9.39 -14.66 20.02
CA LEU A 9 -8.66 -14.59 18.76
C LEU A 9 -9.42 -13.77 17.72
N LEU A 10 -10.74 -13.94 17.62
CA LEU A 10 -11.59 -13.17 16.72
C LEU A 10 -11.59 -11.67 17.08
N GLU A 11 -11.63 -11.32 18.37
CA GLU A 11 -11.52 -9.94 18.84
C GLU A 11 -10.16 -9.32 18.46
N ASN A 12 -9.07 -10.05 18.69
CA ASN A 12 -7.72 -9.60 18.33
C ASN A 12 -7.57 -9.37 16.81
N SER A 13 -8.13 -10.26 15.98
CA SER A 13 -8.13 -10.09 14.52
C SER A 13 -8.94 -8.88 14.08
N LYS A 14 -10.07 -8.58 14.72
CA LYS A 14 -10.83 -7.35 14.43
C LYS A 14 -10.01 -6.10 14.77
N THR A 15 -9.40 -6.05 15.95
CA THR A 15 -8.53 -4.93 16.33
C THR A 15 -7.37 -4.78 15.36
N THR A 16 -6.77 -5.89 14.92
CA THR A 16 -5.72 -5.89 13.90
C THR A 16 -6.22 -5.32 12.57
N LEU A 17 -7.42 -5.69 12.14
CA LEU A 17 -8.03 -5.17 10.92
C LEU A 17 -8.27 -3.65 10.98
N ASP A 18 -8.72 -3.13 12.12
CA ASP A 18 -8.90 -1.69 12.32
C ASP A 18 -7.56 -0.96 12.26
N MET A 19 -6.53 -1.47 12.95
CA MET A 19 -5.18 -0.91 12.90
C MET A 19 -4.59 -0.92 11.47
N LEU A 20 -4.80 -2.00 10.71
CA LEU A 20 -4.36 -2.08 9.31
C LEU A 20 -5.09 -1.08 8.42
N THR A 21 -6.34 -0.76 8.72
CA THR A 21 -7.12 0.25 7.97
C THR A 21 -6.53 1.64 8.17
N ASP A 22 -6.19 2.00 9.41
CA ASP A 22 -5.52 3.26 9.72
C ASP A 22 -4.12 3.35 9.10
N GLU A 23 -3.38 2.25 9.13
CA GLU A 23 -2.06 2.16 8.52
C GLU A 23 -2.12 2.29 7.00
N LEU A 24 -3.11 1.67 6.35
CA LEU A 24 -3.34 1.81 4.92
C LEU A 24 -3.63 3.27 4.53
N LYS A 25 -4.42 3.97 5.35
CA LYS A 25 -4.69 5.40 5.15
C LYS A 25 -3.41 6.23 5.23
N LYS A 26 -2.55 5.99 6.24
CA LYS A 26 -1.25 6.69 6.37
C LYS A 26 -0.36 6.45 5.16
N ARG A 27 -0.21 5.19 4.74
CA ARG A 27 0.57 4.81 3.56
C ARG A 27 0.03 5.43 2.28
N GLY A 28 -1.30 5.50 2.14
CA GLY A 28 -1.95 6.20 1.03
C GLY A 28 -1.57 7.69 0.96
N TYR A 29 -1.51 8.40 2.09
CA TYR A 29 -1.03 9.78 2.10
C TYR A 29 0.45 9.90 1.74
N ILE A 30 1.29 9.00 2.23
CA ILE A 30 2.74 8.98 1.91
C ILE A 30 2.94 8.76 0.41
N LEU A 31 2.26 7.78 -0.18
CA LEU A 31 2.30 7.51 -1.62
C LEU A 31 1.82 8.72 -2.43
N ALA A 32 0.70 9.34 -2.04
CA ALA A 32 0.18 10.52 -2.72
C ALA A 32 1.16 11.71 -2.64
N ALA A 33 1.81 11.91 -1.49
CA ALA A 33 2.82 12.94 -1.33
C ALA A 33 4.06 12.69 -2.20
N ALA A 34 4.56 11.45 -2.21
CA ALA A 34 5.71 11.05 -3.01
C ALA A 34 5.44 11.17 -4.52
N GLU A 35 4.27 10.73 -5.01
CA GLU A 35 3.87 10.89 -6.41
C GLU A 35 3.76 12.37 -6.79
N ARG A 36 3.19 13.21 -5.92
CA ARG A 36 3.11 14.66 -6.16
C ARG A 36 4.50 15.29 -6.30
N GLU A 37 5.43 14.96 -5.41
CA GLU A 37 6.79 15.48 -5.42
C GLU A 37 7.55 15.04 -6.66
N TYR A 38 7.50 13.74 -6.98
CA TYR A 38 8.10 13.18 -8.19
C TYR A 38 7.55 13.84 -9.45
N ARG A 39 6.22 13.93 -9.61
CA ARG A 39 5.58 14.53 -10.79
C ARG A 39 5.95 16.00 -10.96
N LYS A 40 5.99 16.76 -9.87
CA LYS A 40 6.37 18.17 -9.89
C LYS A 40 7.81 18.34 -10.34
N ALA A 41 8.74 17.60 -9.75
CA ALA A 41 10.16 17.66 -10.10
C ALA A 41 10.42 17.22 -11.55
N LEU A 42 9.78 16.13 -11.99
CA LEU A 42 9.88 15.64 -13.36
C LEU A 42 9.40 16.68 -14.37
N ALA A 43 8.24 17.30 -14.13
CA ALA A 43 7.68 18.31 -15.02
C ALA A 43 8.58 19.55 -15.12
N LEU A 44 9.11 20.04 -13.99
CA LEU A 44 10.04 21.18 -13.97
C LEU A 44 11.31 20.89 -14.78
N LYS A 45 11.87 19.69 -14.62
CA LYS A 45 13.07 19.27 -15.35
C LYS A 45 12.79 19.09 -16.84
N GLU A 46 11.66 18.50 -17.19
CA GLU A 46 11.25 18.31 -18.58
C GLU A 46 11.07 19.66 -19.30
N VAL A 47 10.44 20.65 -18.66
CA VAL A 47 10.31 22.01 -19.20
C VAL A 47 11.67 22.68 -19.36
N SER A 48 12.57 22.53 -18.38
CA SER A 48 13.94 23.04 -18.45
C SER A 48 14.71 22.44 -19.63
N LEU A 49 14.58 21.12 -19.86
CA LEU A 49 15.26 20.44 -20.97
C LEU A 49 14.71 20.81 -22.34
N LYS A 50 13.39 21.11 -22.44
CA LYS A 50 12.73 21.55 -23.68
C LYS A 50 12.88 23.04 -23.98
N SER A 51 13.41 23.83 -23.05
CA SER A 51 13.57 25.28 -23.23
C SER A 51 14.66 25.61 -24.27
N ARG A 52 14.48 26.72 -25.00
CA ARG A 52 15.41 27.16 -26.06
C ARG A 52 16.83 27.32 -25.50
N GLY A 53 17.81 26.65 -26.11
CA GLY A 53 19.21 26.69 -25.71
C GLY A 53 19.82 25.32 -25.39
N ASN A 54 19.02 24.27 -25.24
CA ASN A 54 19.50 22.90 -25.09
C ASN A 54 19.57 22.16 -26.44
N ASN A 55 20.65 21.40 -26.64
CA ASN A 55 20.89 20.59 -27.83
C ASN A 55 20.19 19.21 -27.80
N TYR A 56 19.33 18.97 -26.81
CA TYR A 56 18.66 17.68 -26.67
C TYR A 56 17.39 17.61 -27.52
N PRO A 57 17.16 16.52 -28.27
CA PRO A 57 15.89 16.28 -28.93
C PRO A 57 14.74 16.31 -27.93
N ALA A 58 13.63 16.97 -28.29
CA ALA A 58 12.45 17.06 -27.43
C ALA A 58 11.87 15.67 -27.06
N SER A 59 12.09 14.66 -27.90
CA SER A 59 11.72 13.26 -27.65
C SER A 59 12.54 12.60 -26.54
N MET A 60 13.79 13.02 -26.31
CA MET A 60 14.68 12.46 -25.29
C MET A 60 14.60 13.19 -23.94
N ALA A 61 13.99 14.37 -23.90
CA ALA A 61 13.93 15.20 -22.70
C ALA A 61 13.33 14.46 -21.49
N ILE A 62 12.33 13.59 -21.73
CA ILE A 62 11.67 12.86 -20.65
C ILE A 62 12.56 11.75 -20.07
N ASP A 63 13.34 11.07 -20.92
CA ASP A 63 14.24 9.98 -20.49
C ASP A 63 15.46 10.56 -19.76
N ILE A 64 15.98 11.69 -20.24
CA ILE A 64 17.04 12.44 -19.56
C ILE A 64 16.56 12.97 -18.21
N ALA A 65 15.34 13.51 -18.15
CA ALA A 65 14.76 13.99 -16.88
C ALA A 65 14.63 12.84 -15.88
N LYS A 66 14.12 11.67 -16.29
CA LYS A 66 14.03 10.48 -15.43
C LYS A 66 15.39 9.96 -14.97
N GLY A 67 16.42 10.07 -15.80
CA GLY A 67 17.78 9.67 -15.46
C GLY A 67 18.53 10.65 -14.56
N THR A 68 17.97 11.84 -14.30
CA THR A 68 18.60 12.82 -13.40
C THR A 68 18.58 12.26 -11.97
N PRO A 69 19.72 12.26 -11.23
CA PRO A 69 19.82 11.64 -9.92
C PRO A 69 18.71 12.05 -8.93
N GLU A 70 18.37 13.34 -8.88
CA GLU A 70 17.30 13.86 -8.02
C GLU A 70 15.92 13.28 -8.33
N ILE A 71 15.59 13.13 -9.63
CA ILE A 71 14.30 12.60 -10.07
C ILE A 71 14.26 11.08 -9.92
N ALA A 72 15.38 10.41 -10.19
CA ALA A 72 15.52 8.97 -9.96
C ALA A 72 15.31 8.63 -8.47
N GLU A 73 15.85 9.44 -7.56
CA GLU A 73 15.65 9.27 -6.12
C GLU A 73 14.20 9.50 -5.69
N LEU A 74 13.54 10.55 -6.22
CA LEU A 74 12.12 10.79 -5.96
C LEU A 74 11.25 9.65 -6.49
N ARG A 75 11.58 9.12 -7.67
CA ARG A 75 10.90 7.94 -8.24
C ARG A 75 11.09 6.71 -7.35
N TYR A 76 12.30 6.46 -6.89
CA TYR A 76 12.61 5.34 -6.00
C TYR A 76 11.78 5.41 -4.71
N LYS A 77 11.72 6.58 -4.06
CA LYS A 77 10.89 6.77 -2.85
C LYS A 77 9.41 6.54 -3.10
N ARG A 78 8.90 7.02 -4.23
CA ARG A 78 7.52 6.76 -4.64
C ARG A 78 7.28 5.26 -4.85
N ASP A 79 8.16 4.58 -5.58
CA ASP A 79 8.02 3.16 -5.88
C ASP A 79 8.04 2.31 -4.60
N ILE A 80 8.86 2.68 -3.60
CA ILE A 80 8.79 2.08 -2.25
C ILE A 80 7.43 2.32 -1.60
N ALA A 81 6.95 3.57 -1.59
CA ALA A 81 5.66 3.90 -0.98
C ALA A 81 4.49 3.16 -1.65
N GLU A 82 4.58 2.89 -2.95
CA GLU A 82 3.60 2.11 -3.70
C GLU A 82 3.60 0.65 -3.26
N ILE A 83 4.79 0.03 -3.19
CA ILE A 83 4.95 -1.34 -2.68
C ILE A 83 4.41 -1.44 -1.25
N GLU A 84 4.76 -0.50 -0.39
CA GLU A 84 4.31 -0.46 0.99
C GLU A 84 2.78 -0.36 1.13
N TYR A 85 2.15 0.44 0.27
CA TYR A 85 0.70 0.58 0.22
C TYR A 85 0.02 -0.70 -0.25
N GLU A 86 0.47 -1.29 -1.36
CA GLU A 86 -0.13 -2.52 -1.90
C GLU A 86 0.08 -3.72 -0.95
N VAL A 87 1.25 -3.86 -0.33
CA VAL A 87 1.49 -4.90 0.69
C VAL A 87 0.54 -4.74 1.89
N CYS A 88 0.31 -3.50 2.36
CA CYS A 88 -0.63 -3.26 3.45
C CYS A 88 -2.07 -3.63 3.07
N LYS A 89 -2.47 -3.30 1.84
CA LYS A 89 -3.79 -3.62 1.30
C LYS A 89 -4.00 -5.13 1.15
N ASP A 90 -3.00 -5.87 0.71
CA ASP A 90 -3.04 -7.33 0.64
C ASP A 90 -3.07 -7.97 2.02
N LYS A 91 -2.31 -7.44 2.99
CA LYS A 91 -2.39 -7.88 4.39
C LYS A 91 -3.80 -7.68 4.96
N LEU A 92 -4.44 -6.54 4.65
CA LEU A 92 -5.81 -6.25 5.07
C LEU A 92 -6.82 -7.24 4.45
N ARG A 93 -6.64 -7.63 3.18
CA ARG A 93 -7.44 -8.69 2.54
C ARG A 93 -7.23 -10.04 3.21
N ASN A 94 -5.99 -10.39 3.52
CA ASN A 94 -5.66 -11.65 4.19
C ASN A 94 -6.29 -11.72 5.59
N GLU A 95 -6.25 -10.64 6.36
CA GLU A 95 -6.87 -10.58 7.70
C GLU A 95 -8.40 -10.78 7.61
N ARG A 96 -9.06 -10.18 6.61
CA ARG A 96 -10.49 -10.40 6.36
C ARG A 96 -10.79 -11.87 6.06
N SER A 97 -10.00 -12.50 5.19
CA SER A 97 -10.14 -13.93 4.87
C SER A 97 -9.94 -14.83 6.09
N GLN A 98 -8.98 -14.49 6.96
CA GLN A 98 -8.73 -15.22 8.21
C GLN A 98 -9.90 -15.08 9.19
N ILE A 99 -10.49 -13.89 9.32
CA ILE A 99 -11.69 -13.67 10.13
C ILE A 99 -12.85 -14.55 9.65
N GLU A 100 -13.08 -14.64 8.34
CA GLU A 100 -14.14 -15.51 7.80
C GLU A 100 -13.85 -16.99 8.06
N ALA A 101 -12.61 -17.44 7.88
CA ALA A 101 -12.21 -18.82 8.20
C ALA A 101 -12.45 -19.14 9.69
N LEU A 102 -12.07 -18.23 10.60
CA LEU A 102 -12.32 -18.37 12.04
C LEU A 102 -13.82 -18.48 12.35
N ARG A 103 -14.66 -17.63 11.74
CA ARG A 103 -16.13 -17.71 11.90
C ARG A 103 -16.68 -19.05 11.42
N SER A 104 -16.21 -19.57 10.29
CA SER A 104 -16.63 -20.88 9.78
C SER A 104 -16.28 -22.00 10.76
N ILE A 105 -15.07 -21.99 11.33
CA ILE A 105 -14.64 -22.98 12.34
C ILE A 105 -15.52 -22.89 13.58
N MET A 106 -15.76 -21.68 14.10
CA MET A 106 -16.61 -21.48 15.28
C MET A 106 -18.05 -21.95 15.04
N ALA A 107 -18.61 -21.70 13.84
CA ALA A 107 -19.94 -22.17 13.48
C ALA A 107 -20.02 -23.71 13.42
N TRP A 108 -19.01 -24.36 12.84
CA TRP A 108 -18.91 -25.82 12.80
C TRP A 108 -18.78 -26.43 14.21
N ASN A 109 -17.91 -25.86 15.05
CA ASN A 109 -17.75 -26.28 16.45
C ASN A 109 -19.07 -26.18 17.21
N ARG A 110 -19.81 -25.07 17.04
CA ARG A 110 -21.12 -24.88 17.65
C ARG A 110 -22.13 -25.95 17.20
N ALA A 111 -22.19 -26.25 15.90
CA ALA A 111 -23.10 -27.25 15.36
C ALA A 111 -22.79 -28.65 15.92
N ASN A 112 -21.52 -29.03 15.99
CA ASN A 112 -21.12 -30.31 16.59
C ASN A 112 -21.48 -30.40 18.07
N TYR A 113 -21.27 -29.32 18.83
CA TYR A 113 -21.62 -29.29 20.25
C TYR A 113 -23.13 -29.45 20.50
N LEU A 114 -23.97 -28.95 19.58
CA LEU A 114 -25.44 -29.08 19.65
C LEU A 114 -25.95 -30.46 19.23
N ASN A 115 -25.18 -31.17 18.40
CA ASN A 115 -25.53 -32.49 17.87
C ASN A 115 -24.90 -33.64 18.68
N SER A 116 -24.11 -33.33 19.71
CA SER A 116 -23.52 -34.27 20.67
C SER A 116 -24.36 -34.33 21.93
#